data_AF-A0A7S3NWT2-F1
#
_entry.id   AF-A0A7S3NWT2-F1
#
_cell.length_a   1.000
_cell.length_b   1.000
_cell.length_c   1.000
_cell.angle_alpha   90.00
_cell.angle_beta   90.00
_cell.angle_gamma   90.00
#
_symmetry.space_group_name_H-M   'P 1'
#
loop_
_entity.id
_entity.type
_entity.pdbx_description
1 polymer ?
#
loop_
_entity_poly.entity_id
_entity_poly.type
_entity_poly.pdbx_seq_one_letter_code
_entity_poly.pdbx_strand_id
1 'polypeptide(L)'
;MGDPMKIMDWQIDKLPADSVSICNAIMIEKGIRKPLMIDPQLQGSTWLKNVSNREHDIQIVRISDPNILRTLETSIKMGYELIIEDIQETIDPLFEPVLSGEAAAAGTRRQIKIGDKMIDYDPNFKIYFVTFLANPHFLPETFIRVTVINFTVTEMGLSQQLLAEIVKIENEDVEKRK
;
A
#
# COMPACT_ATOMS: atom_id res chain seq x y z
N MET A 1 16.31 -2.10 11.89
CA MET A 1 16.57 -1.46 10.59
C MET A 1 16.38 -2.51 9.50
N GLY A 2 15.87 -2.14 8.32
CA GLY A 2 15.52 -3.08 7.24
C GLY A 2 16.73 -3.84 6.68
N ASP A 3 16.47 -4.96 6.00
CA ASP A 3 17.52 -5.75 5.33
C ASP A 3 18.09 -4.94 4.13
N PRO A 4 19.41 -4.72 4.04
CA PRO A 4 20.03 -3.96 2.95
C PRO A 4 19.68 -4.49 1.55
N MET A 5 19.56 -5.81 1.37
CA MET A 5 19.17 -6.38 0.07
C MET A 5 17.74 -5.98 -0.31
N LYS A 6 16.84 -6.05 0.66
CA LYS A 6 15.43 -5.70 0.45
C LYS A 6 15.21 -4.21 0.17
N ILE A 7 16.02 -3.35 0.81
CA ILE A 7 16.02 -1.91 0.52
C ILE A 7 16.46 -1.66 -0.92
N MET A 8 17.45 -2.39 -1.41
CA MET A 8 17.90 -2.29 -2.80
C MET A 8 16.80 -2.72 -3.78
N ASP A 9 16.10 -3.82 -3.50
CA ASP A 9 14.97 -4.27 -4.34
C ASP A 9 13.86 -3.22 -4.40
N TRP A 10 13.52 -2.60 -3.26
CA TRP A 10 12.54 -1.51 -3.22
C TRP A 10 12.95 -0.30 -4.05
N GLN A 11 14.25 0.05 -4.06
CA GLN A 11 14.76 1.12 -4.91
C GLN A 11 14.63 0.79 -6.40
N ILE A 12 14.86 -0.47 -6.78
CA ILE A 12 14.59 -0.95 -8.16
C ILE A 12 13.10 -0.82 -8.48
N ASP A 13 12.23 -1.07 -7.50
CA ASP A 13 10.77 -0.90 -7.60
C ASP A 13 10.29 0.55 -7.52
N LYS A 14 11.20 1.52 -7.66
CA LYS A 14 10.95 2.97 -7.67
C LYS A 14 10.56 3.56 -6.31
N LEU A 15 10.90 2.89 -5.20
CA LEU A 15 10.88 3.54 -3.90
C LEU A 15 12.01 4.59 -3.84
N PRO A 16 11.73 5.79 -3.35
CA PRO A 16 12.78 6.75 -3.04
C PRO A 16 13.81 6.22 -2.05
N ALA A 17 15.06 6.65 -2.23
CA ALA A 17 16.17 6.29 -1.35
C ALA A 17 16.20 7.06 -0.02
N ASP A 18 15.21 7.92 0.25
CA ASP A 18 15.17 8.68 1.49
C ASP A 18 14.76 7.81 2.70
N SER A 19 15.22 8.20 3.88
CA SER A 19 15.01 7.43 5.10
C SER A 19 13.55 7.36 5.53
N VAL A 20 12.72 8.33 5.15
CA VAL A 20 11.29 8.35 5.46
C VAL A 20 10.56 7.32 4.61
N SER A 21 10.81 7.31 3.30
CA SER A 21 10.27 6.32 2.36
C SER A 21 10.66 4.89 2.72
N ILE A 22 11.92 4.67 3.12
CA ILE A 22 12.38 3.35 3.60
C ILE A 22 11.64 2.95 4.88
N CYS A 23 11.48 3.86 5.85
CA CYS A 23 10.70 3.58 7.07
C CYS A 23 9.24 3.26 6.75
N ASN A 24 8.62 4.01 5.84
CA ASN A 24 7.24 3.78 5.41
C ASN A 24 7.07 2.41 4.75
N ALA A 25 8.01 2.00 3.88
CA ALA A 25 8.00 0.67 3.27
C ALA A 25 8.08 -0.45 4.33
N ILE A 26 8.94 -0.28 5.34
CA ILE A 26 9.03 -1.24 6.46
C ILE A 26 7.71 -1.28 7.25
N MET A 27 7.05 -0.14 7.48
CA MET A 27 5.75 -0.08 8.16
C MET A 27 4.66 -0.79 7.36
N ILE A 28 4.67 -0.68 6.03
CA ILE A 28 3.73 -1.38 5.14
C ILE A 28 3.96 -2.89 5.20
N GLU A 29 5.21 -3.34 5.15
CA GLU A 29 5.53 -4.76 5.13
C GLU A 29 5.31 -5.45 6.49
N LYS A 30 5.77 -4.83 7.57
CA LYS A 30 5.74 -5.44 8.92
C LYS A 30 4.54 -5.01 9.76
N GLY A 31 3.72 -4.11 9.25
CA GLY A 31 2.55 -3.59 9.94
C GLY A 31 1.49 -4.66 10.17
N ILE A 32 0.93 -4.70 11.38
CA ILE A 32 -0.17 -5.63 11.72
C ILE A 32 -1.50 -5.12 11.15
N ARG A 33 -1.77 -3.81 11.29
CA ARG A 33 -2.98 -3.16 10.78
C ARG A 33 -2.82 -2.80 9.31
N LYS A 34 -3.94 -2.81 8.58
CA LYS A 34 -3.95 -2.49 7.15
C LYS A 34 -3.49 -1.04 6.91
N PRO A 35 -2.59 -0.80 5.95
CA PRO A 35 -2.04 0.54 5.72
C PRO A 35 -2.99 1.43 4.92
N LEU A 36 -3.09 2.70 5.31
CA LEU A 36 -3.71 3.79 4.57
C LEU A 36 -2.63 4.80 4.19
N MET A 37 -2.31 4.87 2.92
CA MET A 37 -1.24 5.69 2.36
C MET A 37 -1.79 7.04 1.92
N ILE A 38 -1.23 8.12 2.47
CA ILE A 38 -1.43 9.47 1.98
C ILE A 38 -0.38 9.73 0.90
N ASP A 39 -0.77 9.66 -0.36
CA ASP A 39 0.15 9.69 -1.50
C ASP A 39 -0.41 10.56 -2.64
N PRO A 40 -0.39 11.90 -2.50
CA PRO A 40 -0.88 12.81 -3.54
C PRO A 40 -0.04 12.76 -4.83
N GLN A 41 1.21 12.27 -4.78
CA GLN A 41 2.10 12.16 -5.94
C GLN A 41 2.13 10.75 -6.56
N LEU A 42 1.40 9.78 -6.01
CA LEU A 42 1.35 8.39 -6.47
C LEU A 42 2.70 7.65 -6.46
N GLN A 43 3.68 8.13 -5.68
CA GLN A 43 5.01 7.54 -5.63
C GLN A 43 5.01 6.22 -4.85
N GLY A 44 4.39 6.23 -3.66
CA GLY A 44 4.26 5.04 -2.82
C GLY A 44 3.35 3.99 -3.46
N SER A 45 2.24 4.40 -4.06
CA SER A 45 1.32 3.50 -4.76
C SER A 45 1.97 2.85 -5.99
N THR A 46 2.80 3.58 -6.74
CA THR A 46 3.58 3.01 -7.86
C THR A 46 4.57 1.96 -7.37
N TRP A 47 5.29 2.26 -6.29
CA TRP A 47 6.20 1.30 -5.66
C TRP A 47 5.47 0.03 -5.23
N LEU A 48 4.36 0.18 -4.50
CA LEU A 48 3.58 -0.95 -4.00
C LEU A 48 3.09 -1.83 -5.14
N LYS A 49 2.59 -1.23 -6.23
CA LYS A 49 2.19 -1.98 -7.44
C LYS A 49 3.33 -2.79 -8.04
N ASN A 50 4.55 -2.23 -8.10
CA ASN A 50 5.70 -2.92 -8.66
C ASN A 50 6.12 -4.11 -7.79
N VAL A 51 6.15 -3.92 -6.46
CA VAL A 51 6.45 -4.99 -5.50
C VAL A 51 5.40 -6.10 -5.58
N SER A 52 4.12 -5.74 -5.50
CA SER A 52 3.02 -6.70 -5.58
C SER A 52 3.06 -7.49 -6.88
N ASN A 53 3.23 -6.84 -8.03
CA ASN A 53 3.24 -7.50 -9.35
C ASN A 53 4.40 -8.50 -9.55
N ARG A 54 5.46 -8.44 -8.72
CA ARG A 54 6.55 -9.43 -8.74
C ARG A 54 6.24 -10.66 -7.90
N GLU A 55 5.51 -10.49 -6.80
CA GLU A 55 5.34 -11.52 -5.78
C GLU A 55 3.95 -12.17 -5.78
N HIS A 56 2.90 -11.42 -6.13
CA HIS A 56 1.50 -11.82 -5.98
C HIS A 56 0.61 -11.28 -7.09
N ASP A 57 -0.55 -11.90 -7.30
CA ASP A 57 -1.60 -11.33 -8.14
C ASP A 57 -2.23 -10.11 -7.44
N ILE A 58 -2.19 -8.97 -8.12
CA ILE A 58 -2.71 -7.69 -7.63
C ILE A 58 -3.99 -7.29 -8.35
N GLN A 59 -4.94 -6.74 -7.61
CA GLN A 59 -6.14 -6.09 -8.12
C GLN A 59 -6.12 -4.62 -7.69
N ILE A 60 -6.37 -3.71 -8.63
CA ILE A 60 -6.40 -2.26 -8.38
C ILE A 60 -7.79 -1.77 -8.72
N VAL A 61 -8.45 -1.12 -7.77
CA VAL A 61 -9.81 -0.57 -7.94
C VAL A 61 -9.88 0.81 -7.33
N ARG A 62 -10.74 1.67 -7.87
CA ARG A 62 -11.07 2.96 -7.26
C ARG A 62 -12.27 2.82 -6.35
N ILE A 63 -12.35 3.65 -5.32
CA ILE A 63 -13.51 3.67 -4.42
C ILE A 63 -14.83 3.98 -5.16
N SER A 64 -14.76 4.69 -6.29
CA SER A 64 -15.91 5.03 -7.13
C SER A 64 -16.37 3.90 -8.06
N ASP A 65 -15.65 2.79 -8.14
CA ASP A 65 -16.01 1.67 -9.01
C ASP A 65 -17.22 0.91 -8.44
N PRO A 66 -18.34 0.79 -9.19
CA PRO A 66 -19.51 0.04 -8.74
C PRO A 66 -19.23 -1.46 -8.52
N ASN A 67 -18.16 -2.01 -9.11
CA ASN A 67 -17.78 -3.41 -8.97
C ASN A 67 -16.83 -3.67 -7.81
N ILE A 68 -16.48 -2.66 -7.00
CA ILE A 68 -15.51 -2.79 -5.90
C ILE A 68 -15.82 -3.95 -4.96
N LEU A 69 -17.11 -4.17 -4.65
CA LEU A 69 -17.54 -5.26 -3.79
C LEU A 69 -17.22 -6.61 -4.42
N ARG A 70 -17.52 -6.81 -5.70
CA ARG A 70 -17.21 -8.05 -6.42
C ARG A 70 -15.71 -8.31 -6.49
N THR A 71 -14.91 -7.28 -6.73
CA THR A 71 -13.44 -7.40 -6.75
C THR A 71 -12.93 -7.76 -5.36
N LEU A 72 -13.44 -7.13 -4.30
CA LEU A 72 -13.11 -7.46 -2.91
C LEU A 72 -13.45 -8.93 -2.59
N GLU A 73 -14.65 -9.39 -2.94
CA GLU A 73 -15.06 -10.79 -2.72
C GLU A 73 -14.10 -11.77 -3.42
N THR A 74 -13.67 -11.43 -4.63
CA THR A 74 -12.78 -12.28 -5.43
C THR A 74 -11.37 -12.28 -4.87
N SER A 75 -10.84 -11.11 -4.51
CA SER A 75 -9.49 -10.98 -3.93
C SER A 75 -9.38 -11.70 -2.59
N ILE A 76 -10.39 -11.62 -1.73
CA ILE A 76 -10.40 -12.35 -0.44
C ILE A 76 -10.38 -13.86 -0.66
N LYS A 77 -11.16 -14.38 -1.61
CA LYS A 77 -11.23 -15.82 -1.91
C LYS A 77 -9.95 -16.37 -2.53
N MET A 78 -9.31 -15.58 -3.39
CA MET A 78 -8.12 -16.00 -4.13
C MET A 78 -6.81 -15.64 -3.43
N GLY A 79 -6.87 -14.87 -2.33
CA GLY A 79 -5.67 -14.39 -1.64
C GLY A 79 -4.91 -13.31 -2.39
N TYR A 80 -5.56 -12.60 -3.32
CA TYR A 80 -4.95 -11.54 -4.10
C TYR A 80 -4.72 -10.28 -3.27
N GLU A 81 -3.68 -9.52 -3.61
CA GLU A 81 -3.47 -8.21 -3.02
C GLU A 81 -4.43 -7.21 -3.66
N LEU A 82 -5.14 -6.43 -2.85
CA LEU A 82 -6.11 -5.44 -3.32
C LEU A 82 -5.65 -4.03 -2.94
N ILE A 83 -5.47 -3.16 -3.94
CA ILE A 83 -5.24 -1.74 -3.74
C ILE A 83 -6.53 -0.98 -4.06
N ILE A 84 -7.00 -0.21 -3.08
CA ILE A 84 -8.14 0.70 -3.25
C ILE A 84 -7.60 2.12 -3.34
N GLU A 85 -7.85 2.74 -4.48
CA GLU A 85 -7.41 4.09 -4.81
C GLU A 85 -8.50 5.14 -4.55
N ASP A 86 -8.03 6.38 -4.37
CA ASP A 86 -8.84 7.59 -4.26
C ASP A 86 -9.81 7.60 -3.06
N ILE A 87 -9.35 7.07 -1.92
CA ILE A 87 -10.13 7.14 -0.69
C ILE A 87 -10.21 8.58 -0.20
N GLN A 88 -11.42 8.98 0.17
CA GLN A 88 -11.68 10.30 0.73
C GLN A 88 -11.41 10.30 2.25
N GLU A 89 -12.06 11.15 3.02
CA GLU A 89 -11.80 11.26 4.47
C GLU A 89 -12.50 10.17 5.30
N THR A 90 -13.37 9.38 4.68
CA THR A 90 -14.12 8.29 5.32
C THR A 90 -13.89 6.96 4.61
N ILE A 91 -13.64 5.91 5.39
CA ILE A 91 -13.60 4.54 4.89
C ILE A 91 -15.02 3.96 4.95
N ASP A 92 -15.47 3.33 3.87
CA ASP A 92 -16.79 2.70 3.82
C ASP A 92 -16.88 1.56 4.86
N PRO A 93 -17.95 1.52 5.70
CA PRO A 93 -18.19 0.43 6.64
C PRO A 93 -18.16 -0.98 6.04
N LEU A 94 -18.30 -1.13 4.71
CA LEU A 94 -18.17 -2.43 4.05
C LEU A 94 -16.81 -3.09 4.29
N PHE A 95 -15.75 -2.31 4.51
CA PHE A 95 -14.40 -2.81 4.75
C PHE A 95 -14.15 -3.18 6.22
N GLU A 96 -15.06 -2.83 7.14
CA GLU A 96 -14.88 -3.04 8.58
C GLU A 96 -14.55 -4.49 8.97
N PRO A 97 -15.20 -5.52 8.39
CA PRO A 97 -14.86 -6.91 8.71
C PRO A 97 -13.41 -7.25 8.35
N VAL A 98 -12.90 -6.66 7.25
CA VAL A 98 -11.53 -6.88 6.76
C VAL A 98 -10.51 -6.12 7.61
N LEU A 99 -10.86 -4.92 8.06
CA LEU A 99 -10.04 -4.08 8.91
C LEU A 99 -9.89 -4.63 10.32
N SER A 100 -10.98 -5.12 10.90
CA SER A 100 -11.04 -5.71 12.24
C SER A 100 -10.35 -7.09 12.30
N GLY A 101 -10.21 -7.77 11.16
CA GLY A 101 -9.63 -9.11 11.11
C GLY A 101 -10.54 -10.19 11.70
N GLU A 102 -11.85 -9.92 11.82
CA GLU A 102 -12.86 -10.82 12.36
C GLU A 102 -13.24 -11.94 11.36
N ALA A 103 -12.24 -12.71 10.91
CA ALA A 103 -12.52 -13.94 10.18
C ALA A 103 -12.93 -15.04 11.19
N ALA A 104 -14.21 -15.39 11.19
CA ALA A 104 -14.74 -16.48 12.00
C ALA A 104 -14.23 -17.83 11.48
N ALA A 105 -13.86 -18.73 12.40
CA ALA A 105 -13.52 -20.10 12.03
C ALA A 105 -14.83 -20.87 11.70
N ALA A 106 -14.98 -21.27 10.44
CA ALA A 106 -16.06 -22.14 9.98
C ALA A 106 -15.48 -23.53 9.68
N GLY A 107 -15.37 -24.36 10.72
CA GLY A 107 -14.72 -25.67 10.61
C GLY A 107 -13.21 -25.55 10.38
N THR A 108 -12.71 -26.08 9.26
CA THR A 108 -11.27 -26.03 8.90
C THR A 108 -10.87 -24.78 8.11
N ARG A 109 -11.84 -23.97 7.66
CA ARG A 109 -11.60 -22.76 6.87
C ARG A 109 -11.98 -21.50 7.67
N ARG A 110 -11.28 -20.41 7.40
CA ARG A 110 -11.65 -19.08 7.92
C ARG A 110 -12.65 -18.46 6.96
N GLN A 111 -13.71 -17.87 7.49
CA GLN A 111 -14.72 -17.18 6.71
C GLN A 111 -14.96 -15.78 7.27
N ILE A 112 -15.22 -14.84 6.37
CA ILE A 112 -15.51 -13.45 6.69
C ILE A 112 -16.87 -13.08 6.12
N LYS A 113 -17.66 -12.33 6.88
CA LYS A 113 -18.95 -11.81 6.42
C LYS A 113 -18.75 -10.43 5.79
N ILE A 114 -19.07 -10.29 4.51
CA ILE A 114 -19.05 -9.00 3.80
C ILE A 114 -20.45 -8.75 3.26
N GLY A 115 -21.08 -7.66 3.72
CA GLY A 115 -22.51 -7.41 3.48
C GLY A 115 -23.36 -8.59 3.97
N ASP A 116 -24.10 -9.20 3.05
CA ASP A 116 -24.97 -10.35 3.34
C ASP A 116 -24.34 -11.71 3.02
N LYS A 117 -23.08 -11.75 2.54
CA LYS A 117 -22.43 -13.00 2.09
C LYS A 117 -21.31 -13.43 3.03
N MET A 118 -21.20 -14.76 3.19
CA MET A 118 -20.06 -15.42 3.81
C MET A 118 -19.04 -15.80 2.74
N ILE A 119 -17.77 -15.45 2.97
CA ILE A 119 -16.69 -15.56 2.01
C ILE A 119 -15.54 -16.33 2.66
N ASP A 120 -15.00 -17.33 1.97
CA ASP A 120 -13.78 -18.01 2.41
C ASP A 120 -12.62 -17.01 2.41
N TYR A 121 -11.98 -16.84 3.57
CA TYR A 121 -10.88 -15.90 3.78
C TYR A 121 -9.55 -16.60 3.58
N ASP A 122 -8.79 -16.16 2.57
CA ASP A 122 -7.42 -16.64 2.35
C ASP A 122 -6.42 -15.87 3.25
N PRO A 123 -5.54 -16.56 3.99
CA PRO A 123 -4.53 -15.91 4.84
C PRO A 123 -3.54 -15.01 4.10
N ASN A 124 -3.31 -15.23 2.81
CA ASN A 124 -2.38 -14.44 2.00
C ASN A 124 -3.00 -13.12 1.52
N PHE A 125 -4.32 -12.95 1.66
CA PHE A 125 -5.01 -11.73 1.27
C PHE A 125 -4.45 -10.50 2.02
N LYS A 126 -4.05 -9.49 1.24
CA LYS A 126 -3.65 -8.17 1.75
C LYS A 126 -4.47 -7.08 1.07
N ILE A 127 -4.76 -6.04 1.84
CA ILE A 127 -5.50 -4.88 1.36
C ILE A 127 -4.73 -3.62 1.71
N TYR A 128 -4.66 -2.71 0.75
CA TYR A 128 -3.97 -1.44 0.84
C TYR A 128 -4.91 -0.33 0.42
N PHE A 129 -4.87 0.77 1.15
CA PHE A 129 -5.72 1.92 0.90
C PHE A 129 -4.85 3.11 0.52
N VAL A 130 -5.24 3.87 -0.51
CA VAL A 130 -4.50 5.03 -0.98
C VAL A 130 -5.45 6.22 -1.10
N THR A 131 -5.06 7.36 -0.55
CA THR A 131 -5.74 8.65 -0.76
C THR A 131 -4.86 9.59 -1.58
N PHE A 132 -5.49 10.33 -2.48
CA PHE A 132 -4.85 11.37 -3.29
C PHE A 132 -4.93 12.75 -2.64
N LEU A 133 -5.61 12.85 -1.50
CA LEU A 133 -5.70 14.07 -0.73
C LEU A 133 -4.34 14.33 -0.07
N ALA A 134 -3.78 15.52 -0.28
CA ALA A 134 -2.51 15.89 0.34
C ALA A 134 -2.62 16.14 1.86
N ASN A 135 -3.80 16.59 2.31
CA ASN A 135 -4.07 16.86 3.72
C ASN A 135 -5.50 16.40 4.10
N PRO A 136 -5.74 15.08 4.20
CA PRO A 136 -7.04 14.54 4.59
C PRO A 136 -7.29 14.71 6.09
N HIS A 137 -8.49 15.12 6.47
CA HIS A 137 -8.91 15.18 7.89
C HIS A 137 -9.61 13.89 8.31
N PHE A 138 -8.82 12.86 8.58
CA PHE A 138 -9.36 11.60 9.10
C PHE A 138 -9.89 11.75 10.52
N LEU A 139 -11.03 11.13 10.78
CA LEU A 139 -11.58 11.04 12.13
C LEU A 139 -10.70 10.14 13.02
N PRO A 140 -10.68 10.35 14.36
CA PRO A 140 -9.93 9.51 15.29
C PRO A 140 -10.22 8.00 15.14
N GLU A 141 -11.46 7.66 14.79
CA GLU A 141 -11.86 6.27 14.53
C GLU A 141 -11.02 5.60 13.44
N THR A 142 -10.65 6.33 12.38
CA THR A 142 -9.83 5.81 11.29
C THR A 142 -8.44 5.41 11.80
N PHE A 143 -7.80 6.23 12.63
CA PHE A 143 -6.45 5.97 13.17
C PHE A 143 -6.39 4.77 14.13
N ILE A 144 -7.54 4.36 14.69
CA ILE A 144 -7.63 3.17 15.52
C ILE A 144 -7.61 1.92 14.63
N ARG A 145 -8.31 1.96 13.49
CA ARG A 145 -8.53 0.80 12.61
C ARG A 145 -7.39 0.54 11.63
N VAL A 146 -6.83 1.60 11.04
CA VAL A 146 -5.76 1.50 10.03
C VAL A 146 -4.45 2.13 10.50
N THR A 147 -3.35 1.72 9.88
CA THR A 147 -2.07 2.42 10.04
C THR A 147 -1.96 3.49 8.96
N VAL A 148 -2.06 4.77 9.33
CA VAL A 148 -1.89 5.87 8.38
C VAL A 148 -0.40 6.10 8.14
N ILE A 149 0.01 6.12 6.87
CA ILE A 149 1.39 6.26 6.44
C ILE A 149 1.48 7.41 5.44
N ASN A 150 2.35 8.38 5.71
CA ASN A 150 2.46 9.59 4.90
C ASN A 150 3.59 9.46 3.88
N PHE A 151 3.23 9.39 2.59
CA PHE A 151 4.13 9.40 1.44
C PHE A 151 4.24 10.76 0.76
N THR A 152 3.70 11.82 1.36
CA THR A 152 3.79 13.17 0.82
C THR A 152 5.24 13.59 0.70
N VAL A 153 5.64 13.95 -0.52
CA VAL A 153 6.99 14.44 -0.77
C VAL A 153 7.16 15.82 -0.14
N THR A 154 8.15 15.95 0.75
CA THR A 154 8.56 17.24 1.32
C THR A 154 9.60 17.91 0.42
N GLU A 155 9.73 19.24 0.47
CA GLU A 155 10.75 19.98 -0.31
C GLU A 155 12.17 19.44 -0.07
N MET A 156 12.49 19.16 1.20
CA MET A 156 13.75 18.52 1.58
C MET A 156 13.88 17.12 0.99
N GLY A 157 12.83 16.30 1.04
CA GLY A 157 12.82 14.97 0.41
C GLY A 157 13.02 15.05 -1.10
N LEU A 158 12.36 15.99 -1.77
CA LEU A 158 12.48 16.18 -3.21
C LEU A 158 13.88 16.64 -3.61
N SER A 159 14.48 17.59 -2.88
CA SER A 159 15.85 18.05 -3.17
C SER A 159 16.87 16.92 -3.02
N GLN A 160 16.71 16.04 -2.03
CA GLN A 160 17.56 14.85 -1.87
C GLN A 160 17.36 13.85 -3.02
N GLN A 161 16.11 13.63 -3.45
CA GLN A 161 15.80 12.77 -4.59
C GLN A 161 16.46 13.29 -5.89
N LEU A 162 16.30 14.59 -6.17
CA LEU A 162 16.92 15.24 -7.34
C LEU A 162 18.44 15.19 -7.29
N LEU A 163 19.04 15.43 -6.11
CA LEU A 163 20.49 15.31 -5.92
C LEU A 163 20.96 13.89 -6.23
N ALA A 164 20.25 12.87 -5.72
CA ALA A 164 20.60 11.47 -5.99
C ALA A 164 20.52 11.13 -7.48
N GLU A 165 19.52 11.66 -8.19
CA GLU A 165 19.37 11.47 -9.63
C GLU A 165 20.48 12.16 -10.43
N ILE A 166 20.84 13.40 -10.08
CA ILE A 166 21.96 14.14 -10.70
C ILE A 166 23.28 13.39 -10.50
N VAL A 167 23.58 12.97 -9.27
CA VAL A 167 24.81 12.22 -8.97
C VAL A 167 24.88 10.92 -9.76
N LYS A 168 23.74 10.24 -9.96
CA LYS A 168 23.68 9.03 -10.79
C LYS A 168 24.02 9.33 -12.25
N ILE A 169 23.44 10.39 -12.82
CA ILE A 169 23.71 10.81 -14.20
C ILE A 169 25.19 11.20 -14.37
N GLU A 170 25.73 12.00 -13.44
CA GLU A 170 27.14 12.40 -13.48
C GLU A 170 28.08 11.20 -13.42
N ASN A 171 27.81 10.22 -12.55
CA ASN A 171 28.61 9.01 -12.44
C ASN A 171 28.53 8.14 -13.71
N GLU A 172 27.36 7.98 -14.32
CA GLU A 172 27.20 7.26 -15.59
C GLU A 172 27.98 7.95 -16.73
N ASP A 173 27.97 9.28 -16.78
CA ASP A 173 28.76 10.04 -17.76
C ASP A 173 30.27 9.91 -17.53
N VAL A 174 30.72 9.85 -16.28
CA VAL A 174 32.12 9.61 -15.93
C VAL A 174 32.55 8.18 -16.32
N GLU A 175 31.70 7.18 -16.11
CA GLU A 175 31.98 5.80 -16.51
C GLU A 175 32.05 5.64 -18.04
N LYS A 176 31.17 6.32 -18.80
CA LYS A 176 31.20 6.30 -20.27
C LYS A 176 32.41 7.04 -20.89
N ARG A 177 33.05 7.94 -20.13
CA ARG A 177 34.23 8.70 -20.56
C ARG A 177 35.55 8.01 -20.23
N LYS A 178 35.54 6.88 -19.53
CA LYS A 178 36.70 5.99 -19.33
C LYS A 178 36.77 4.93 -20.41
#